data_AF-A0A841JLR7-F1
#
_entry.id   AF-A0A841JLR7-F1
#
_cell.length_a   1.000
_cell.length_b   1.000
_cell.length_c   1.000
_cell.angle_alpha   90.00
_cell.angle_beta   90.00
_cell.angle_gamma   90.00
#
_symmetry.space_group_name_H-M   'P 1'
#
loop_
_entity.id
_entity.type
_entity.pdbx_description
1 polymer ?
#
loop_
_entity_poly.entity_id
_entity_poly.type
_entity_poly.pdbx_seq_one_letter_code
_entity_poly.pdbx_strand_id
1 'polypeptide(L)'
;MKPYPKYLDWLRYICAVLLCFYGVSKLTGHQLVVPSWVAQKPIGSLDGYTLTWYYFGYSHTYKYILGAIQVICAALLLFRKTALLAALMMVPMMINILLINIFYSITFGAERTATFILGCMLLFLWHQREALIETLWTSQPTESSPAQKRHWFARGLVLLFVIGEIVFGTVMGHPH
;
A
#
# COMPACT_ATOMS: atom_id res chain seq x y z
N MET A 1 -13.34 4.28 -28.35
CA MET A 1 -12.40 3.78 -27.33
C MET A 1 -11.01 3.74 -27.94
N LYS A 2 -10.00 4.40 -27.35
CA LYS A 2 -8.62 4.34 -27.87
C LYS A 2 -8.10 2.90 -27.75
N PRO A 3 -7.41 2.36 -28.76
CA PRO A 3 -6.85 1.02 -28.69
C PRO A 3 -5.86 0.91 -27.51
N TYR A 4 -5.97 -0.17 -26.74
CA TYR A 4 -5.11 -0.41 -25.59
C TYR A 4 -3.65 -0.54 -26.04
N PRO A 5 -2.71 0.24 -25.48
CA PRO A 5 -1.33 0.23 -25.94
C PRO A 5 -0.64 -1.09 -25.61
N LYS A 6 -0.04 -1.74 -26.62
CA LYS A 6 0.67 -3.03 -26.46
C LYS A 6 1.84 -2.97 -25.46
N TYR A 7 2.47 -1.81 -25.25
CA TYR A 7 3.55 -1.66 -24.28
C TYR A 7 3.07 -1.80 -22.82
N LEU A 8 1.81 -1.46 -22.53
CA LEU A 8 1.24 -1.64 -21.20
C LEU A 8 1.07 -3.12 -20.85
N ASP A 9 0.90 -4.01 -21.84
CA ASP A 9 0.86 -5.45 -21.60
C ASP A 9 2.22 -5.98 -21.13
N TRP A 10 3.32 -5.54 -21.73
CA TRP A 10 4.66 -5.95 -21.30
C TRP A 10 4.99 -5.43 -19.90
N LEU A 11 4.70 -4.16 -19.61
CA LEU A 11 4.88 -3.60 -18.25
C LEU A 11 4.07 -4.37 -17.21
N ARG A 12 2.86 -4.81 -17.56
CA ARG A 12 2.00 -5.61 -16.68
C ARG A 12 2.64 -6.95 -16.34
N TYR A 13 3.13 -7.67 -17.35
CA TYR A 13 3.80 -8.96 -17.13
C TYR A 13 5.12 -8.81 -16.36
N ILE A 14 5.91 -7.78 -16.65
CA ILE A 14 7.14 -7.48 -15.90
C ILE A 14 6.80 -7.20 -14.43
N CYS A 15 5.81 -6.36 -14.16
CA CYS A 15 5.35 -6.09 -12.79
C CYS A 15 4.83 -7.34 -12.09
N ALA A 16 4.08 -8.19 -12.80
CA ALA A 16 3.59 -9.45 -12.25
C ALA A 16 4.74 -10.37 -11.83
N VAL A 17 5.78 -10.52 -12.66
CA VAL A 17 6.96 -11.31 -12.33
C VAL A 17 7.70 -10.73 -11.13
N LEU A 18 7.95 -9.42 -11.10
CA LEU A 18 8.63 -8.77 -9.99
C LEU A 18 7.84 -8.94 -8.67
N LEU A 19 6.54 -8.64 -8.68
CA LEU A 19 5.68 -8.80 -7.50
C LEU A 19 5.61 -10.25 -7.03
N CYS A 20 5.55 -11.20 -7.95
CA CYS A 20 5.58 -12.62 -7.62
C CYS A 20 6.91 -13.00 -6.95
N PHE A 21 8.05 -12.57 -7.51
CA PHE A 21 9.36 -12.84 -6.93
C PHE A 21 9.51 -12.27 -5.50
N TYR A 22 9.15 -11.00 -5.30
CA TYR A 22 9.21 -10.38 -3.97
C TYR A 22 8.18 -10.96 -2.99
N GLY A 23 6.98 -11.32 -3.47
CA GLY A 23 5.92 -11.91 -2.67
C GLY A 23 6.29 -13.32 -2.20
N VAL A 24 6.71 -14.19 -3.13
CA VAL A 24 7.18 -15.55 -2.81
C VAL A 24 8.39 -15.49 -1.88
N SER A 25 9.35 -14.60 -2.11
CA SER A 25 10.52 -14.44 -1.22
C SER A 25 10.13 -14.11 0.24
N LYS A 26 9.03 -13.36 0.46
CA LYS A 26 8.48 -13.13 1.81
C LYS A 26 7.81 -14.39 2.38
N LEU A 27 7.10 -15.13 1.55
CA LEU A 27 6.39 -16.35 1.95
C LEU A 27 7.34 -17.51 2.31
N THR A 28 8.43 -17.66 1.57
CA THR A 28 9.43 -18.72 1.79
C THR A 28 10.48 -18.35 2.84
N GLY A 29 10.39 -17.14 3.41
CA GLY A 29 11.35 -16.67 4.42
C GLY A 29 12.74 -16.35 3.85
N HIS A 30 12.86 -16.03 2.57
CA HIS A 30 14.10 -15.46 2.01
C HIS A 30 14.22 -13.95 2.25
N GLN A 31 13.11 -13.27 2.55
CA GLN A 31 13.08 -11.84 2.88
C GLN A 31 12.53 -11.60 4.29
N LEU A 32 12.94 -10.49 4.91
CA LEU A 32 12.47 -10.02 6.23
C LEU A 32 12.72 -11.07 7.34
N VAL A 33 13.93 -11.62 7.36
CA VAL A 33 14.42 -12.52 8.40
C VAL A 33 15.40 -11.79 9.28
N VAL A 34 15.22 -11.87 10.59
CA VAL A 34 16.13 -11.27 11.57
C VAL A 34 17.32 -12.23 11.77
N PRO A 35 18.56 -11.79 11.51
CA PRO A 35 19.72 -12.54 11.94
C PRO A 35 19.77 -12.64 13.47
N SER A 36 20.18 -13.78 14.01
CA SER A 36 20.24 -14.02 15.47
C SER A 36 21.07 -12.99 16.24
N TRP A 37 22.11 -12.42 15.62
CA TRP A 37 22.95 -11.38 16.21
C TRP A 37 22.27 -10.01 16.32
N VAL A 38 21.21 -9.75 15.55
CA VAL A 38 20.40 -8.53 15.66
C VAL A 38 19.48 -8.60 16.87
N ALA A 39 18.96 -9.79 17.20
CA ALA A 39 18.00 -9.98 18.28
C ALA A 39 18.56 -9.68 19.68
N GLN A 40 19.89 -9.63 19.82
CA GLN A 40 20.58 -9.35 21.09
C GLN A 40 20.98 -7.88 21.25
N LYS A 41 20.84 -7.05 20.21
CA LYS A 41 21.21 -5.63 20.28
C LYS A 41 20.11 -4.80 20.95
N PRO A 42 20.47 -3.80 21.78
CA PRO A 42 19.50 -2.83 22.29
C PRO A 42 18.80 -2.09 21.14
N ILE A 43 17.47 -1.93 21.22
CA ILE A 43 16.66 -1.30 20.16
C ILE A 43 17.18 0.11 19.79
N GLY A 44 17.57 0.91 20.79
CA GLY A 44 18.10 2.27 20.57
C GLY A 44 19.45 2.33 19.83
N SER A 45 20.10 1.18 19.59
CA SER A 45 21.36 1.08 18.86
C SER A 45 21.19 0.58 17.41
N LEU A 46 19.96 0.26 17.00
CA LEU A 46 19.67 -0.26 15.66
C LEU A 46 19.58 0.88 14.64
N ASP A 47 20.16 0.68 13.47
CA ASP A 47 19.94 1.56 12.32
C ASP A 47 18.57 1.29 11.67
N GLY A 48 18.14 2.17 10.76
CA GLY A 48 16.82 2.08 10.14
C GLY A 48 16.58 0.75 9.42
N TYR A 49 17.59 0.23 8.71
CA TYR A 49 17.54 -1.06 8.04
C TYR A 49 17.28 -2.20 9.03
N THR A 50 18.12 -2.30 10.07
CA THR A 50 18.06 -3.40 11.03
C THR A 50 16.77 -3.34 11.86
N LEU A 51 16.34 -2.13 12.24
CA LEU A 51 15.08 -1.91 12.94
C LEU A 51 13.88 -2.39 12.11
N THR A 52 13.88 -2.08 10.81
CA THR A 52 12.82 -2.50 9.88
C THR A 52 12.77 -4.03 9.77
N TRP A 53 13.93 -4.68 9.61
CA TRP A 53 14.00 -6.14 9.55
C TRP A 53 13.57 -6.79 10.85
N TYR A 54 13.96 -6.22 12.00
CA TYR A 54 13.52 -6.67 13.32
C TYR A 54 11.99 -6.61 13.47
N TYR A 55 11.38 -5.47 13.10
CA TYR A 55 9.93 -5.28 13.14
C TYR A 55 9.17 -6.30 12.27
N PHE A 56 9.55 -6.46 11.00
CA PHE A 56 8.87 -7.40 10.11
C PHE A 56 9.16 -8.87 10.44
N GLY A 57 10.32 -9.15 11.02
CA GLY A 57 10.68 -10.51 11.41
C GLY A 57 10.09 -10.96 12.74
N TYR A 58 9.64 -10.02 13.59
CA TYR A 58 8.88 -10.33 14.81
C TYR A 58 7.55 -11.03 14.47
N SER A 59 6.74 -10.45 13.57
CA SER A 59 5.43 -11.00 13.20
C SER A 59 5.47 -11.76 11.88
N HIS A 60 5.59 -13.09 11.99
CA HIS A 60 5.59 -13.99 10.83
C HIS A 60 4.27 -13.91 10.06
N THR A 61 3.15 -13.86 10.78
CA THR A 61 1.81 -13.71 10.19
C THR A 61 1.71 -12.44 9.36
N TYR A 62 2.19 -11.30 9.88
CA TYR A 62 2.14 -10.04 9.14
C TYR A 62 2.99 -10.09 7.87
N LYS A 63 4.22 -10.64 7.96
CA LYS A 63 5.08 -10.90 6.79
C LYS A 63 4.37 -11.76 5.74
N TYR A 64 3.67 -12.83 6.15
CA TYR A 64 2.95 -13.70 5.22
C TYR A 64 1.76 -13.01 4.57
N ILE A 65 1.01 -12.19 5.29
CA ILE A 65 -0.07 -11.38 4.72
C ILE A 65 0.48 -10.46 3.62
N LEU A 66 1.58 -9.76 3.87
CA LEU A 66 2.21 -8.91 2.86
C LEU A 66 2.67 -9.71 1.63
N GLY A 67 3.33 -10.85 1.84
CA GLY A 67 3.73 -11.74 0.76
C GLY A 67 2.53 -12.23 -0.07
N ALA A 68 1.46 -12.67 0.60
CA ALA A 68 0.24 -13.16 -0.04
C ALA A 68 -0.45 -12.08 -0.87
N ILE A 69 -0.57 -10.85 -0.34
CA ILE A 69 -1.14 -9.72 -1.10
C ILE A 69 -0.30 -9.46 -2.37
N GLN A 70 1.04 -9.49 -2.29
CA GLN A 70 1.88 -9.31 -3.48
C GLN A 70 1.66 -10.41 -4.53
N VAL A 71 1.58 -11.67 -4.10
CA VAL A 71 1.36 -12.81 -5.00
C VAL A 71 -0.04 -12.79 -5.62
N ILE A 72 -1.08 -12.48 -4.82
CA ILE A 72 -2.46 -12.37 -5.31
C ILE A 72 -2.54 -11.26 -6.36
N CYS A 73 -2.01 -10.07 -6.08
CA CYS A 73 -2.01 -8.98 -7.06
C CYS A 73 -1.15 -9.30 -8.29
N ALA A 74 -0.04 -10.02 -8.14
CA ALA A 74 0.74 -10.51 -9.28
C ALA A 74 -0.11 -11.43 -10.18
N ALA A 75 -0.86 -12.36 -9.59
CA ALA A 75 -1.77 -13.24 -10.33
C ALA A 75 -2.91 -12.44 -10.99
N LEU A 76 -3.51 -11.47 -10.29
CA LEU A 76 -4.54 -10.59 -10.85
C LEU A 76 -4.00 -9.74 -12.01
N LEU A 77 -2.73 -9.33 -11.97
CA LEU A 77 -2.10 -8.64 -13.10
C LEU A 77 -1.96 -9.53 -14.32
N LEU A 78 -1.97 -10.87 -14.23
CA LEU A 78 -1.88 -11.75 -15.41
C LEU A 78 -3.15 -11.71 -16.26
N PHE A 79 -4.30 -11.44 -15.65
CA PHE A 79 -5.58 -11.35 -16.35
C PHE A 79 -5.97 -9.90 -16.59
N ARG A 80 -6.16 -9.54 -17.86
CA ARG A 80 -6.49 -8.16 -18.26
C ARG A 80 -7.75 -7.60 -17.58
N LYS A 81 -8.73 -8.46 -17.29
CA LYS A 81 -9.98 -8.07 -16.61
C LYS A 81 -9.78 -7.67 -15.14
N THR A 82 -8.77 -8.23 -14.47
CA THR A 82 -8.51 -7.98 -13.04
C THR A 82 -7.33 -7.04 -12.79
N ALA A 83 -6.63 -6.61 -13.85
CA ALA A 83 -5.46 -5.74 -13.73
C ALA A 83 -5.76 -4.39 -13.05
N LEU A 84 -6.97 -3.85 -13.24
CA LEU A 84 -7.39 -2.60 -12.58
C LEU A 84 -7.47 -2.76 -11.06
N LEU A 85 -8.12 -3.85 -10.61
CA LEU A 85 -8.22 -4.20 -9.20
C LEU A 85 -6.83 -4.42 -8.59
N ALA A 86 -5.97 -5.14 -9.29
CA ALA A 86 -4.59 -5.35 -8.86
C ALA A 86 -3.83 -4.03 -8.68
N ALA A 87 -3.96 -3.10 -9.63
CA ALA A 87 -3.32 -1.79 -9.53
C ALA A 87 -3.85 -0.98 -8.34
N LEU A 88 -5.18 -0.96 -8.12
CA LEU A 88 -5.79 -0.27 -6.98
C LEU A 88 -5.30 -0.81 -5.64
N MET A 89 -5.18 -2.13 -5.49
CA MET A 89 -4.68 -2.76 -4.27
C MET A 89 -3.17 -2.52 -4.08
N MET A 90 -2.41 -2.51 -5.19
CA MET A 90 -0.95 -2.46 -5.13
C MET A 90 -0.40 -1.04 -4.95
N VAL A 91 -1.09 0.01 -5.40
CA VAL A 91 -0.65 1.40 -5.20
C VAL A 91 -0.39 1.76 -3.72
N PRO A 92 -1.36 1.61 -2.78
CA PRO A 92 -1.10 1.97 -1.38
C PRO A 92 0.00 1.10 -0.76
N MET A 93 0.08 -0.17 -1.16
CA MET A 93 1.13 -1.08 -0.70
C MET A 93 2.51 -0.65 -1.20
N MET A 94 2.66 -0.31 -2.48
CA MET A 94 3.93 0.13 -3.05
C MET A 94 4.35 1.51 -2.54
N ILE A 95 3.40 2.42 -2.29
CA ILE A 95 3.69 3.67 -1.59
C ILE A 95 4.28 3.36 -0.22
N ASN A 96 3.64 2.50 0.58
CA ASN A 96 4.14 2.16 1.90
C ASN A 96 5.54 1.52 1.85
N ILE A 97 5.76 0.54 0.96
CA ILE A 97 7.09 -0.08 0.78
C ILE A 97 8.13 0.94 0.34
N LEU A 98 7.80 1.84 -0.59
CA LEU A 98 8.72 2.87 -1.06
C LEU A 98 9.09 3.86 0.05
N LEU A 99 8.12 4.31 0.85
CA LEU A 99 8.37 5.20 1.99
C LEU A 99 9.27 4.52 3.03
N ILE A 100 9.03 3.24 3.33
CA ILE A 100 9.93 2.46 4.20
C ILE A 100 11.34 2.43 3.60
N ASN A 101 11.47 2.13 2.31
CA ASN A 101 12.77 2.06 1.65
C ASN A 101 13.56 3.38 1.75
N ILE A 102 12.89 4.52 1.55
CA ILE A 102 13.50 5.85 1.60
C ILE A 102 13.85 6.24 3.05
N PHE A 103 12.86 6.23 3.94
CA PHE A 103 13.02 6.78 5.29
C PHE A 103 13.84 5.89 6.23
N TYR A 104 13.92 4.59 5.95
CA TYR A 104 14.75 3.65 6.71
C TYR A 104 16.03 3.26 5.97
N SER A 105 16.33 3.91 4.84
CA SER A 105 17.56 3.72 4.06
C SER A 105 17.84 2.25 3.76
N ILE A 106 16.86 1.55 3.20
CA ILE A 106 16.89 0.08 3.09
C ILE A 106 17.97 -0.38 2.10
N THR A 107 17.68 -0.34 0.81
CA THR A 107 18.65 -0.59 -0.25
C THR A 107 18.19 0.14 -1.49
N PHE A 108 19.15 0.68 -2.25
CA PHE A 108 18.85 1.41 -3.48
C PHE A 108 18.19 0.53 -4.55
N GLY A 109 18.50 -0.77 -4.58
CA GLY A 109 17.87 -1.73 -5.48
C GLY A 109 16.38 -1.96 -5.16
N ALA A 110 16.04 -2.11 -3.87
CA ALA A 110 14.65 -2.27 -3.44
C ALA A 110 13.84 -0.98 -3.70
N GLU A 111 14.44 0.18 -3.44
CA GLU A 111 13.83 1.49 -3.71
C GLU A 111 13.49 1.65 -5.20
N ARG A 112 14.46 1.44 -6.10
CA ARG A 112 14.25 1.53 -7.55
C ARG A 112 13.17 0.57 -8.03
N THR A 113 13.17 -0.65 -7.53
CA THR A 113 12.16 -1.65 -7.91
C THR A 113 10.77 -1.25 -7.45
N ALA A 114 10.63 -0.76 -6.21
CA ALA A 114 9.37 -0.26 -5.68
C ALA A 114 8.85 0.95 -6.48
N THR A 115 9.73 1.91 -6.79
CA THR A 115 9.39 3.09 -7.61
C THR A 115 8.94 2.68 -9.02
N PHE A 116 9.63 1.73 -9.65
CA PHE A 116 9.25 1.23 -10.97
C PHE A 116 7.86 0.57 -10.96
N ILE A 117 7.59 -0.31 -10.00
CA ILE A 117 6.29 -0.99 -9.88
C ILE A 117 5.20 0.05 -9.59
N LEU A 118 5.43 0.98 -8.66
CA LEU A 118 4.49 2.04 -8.35
C LEU A 118 4.16 2.90 -9.57
N GLY A 119 5.18 3.32 -10.33
CA GLY A 119 5.00 4.08 -11.57
C GLY A 119 4.15 3.32 -12.58
N CYS A 120 4.39 2.02 -12.77
CA CYS A 120 3.56 1.18 -13.64
C CYS A 120 2.11 1.09 -13.16
N MET A 121 1.87 0.90 -11.86
CA MET A 121 0.50 0.85 -11.31
C MET A 121 -0.22 2.18 -11.51
N LEU A 122 0.44 3.31 -11.28
CA LEU A 122 -0.12 4.64 -11.54
C LEU A 122 -0.43 4.86 -13.02
N LEU A 123 0.43 4.40 -13.93
CA LEU A 123 0.16 4.45 -15.37
C LEU A 123 -1.07 3.61 -15.76
N PHE A 124 -1.27 2.43 -15.15
CA PHE A 124 -2.47 1.63 -15.38
C PHE A 124 -3.74 2.36 -14.91
N LEU A 125 -3.71 2.91 -13.69
CA LEU A 125 -4.82 3.70 -13.16
C LEU A 125 -5.12 4.93 -14.02
N TRP A 126 -4.07 5.63 -14.46
CA TRP A 126 -4.21 6.80 -15.35
C TRP A 126 -4.84 6.43 -16.70
N HIS A 127 -4.42 5.31 -17.30
CA HIS A 127 -4.97 4.86 -18.56
C HIS A 127 -6.45 4.48 -18.44
N GLN A 128 -6.85 3.88 -17.30
CA GLN A 128 -8.22 3.46 -17.02
C GLN A 128 -9.01 4.48 -16.17
N ARG A 129 -8.57 5.74 -16.11
CA ARG A 129 -9.17 6.79 -15.25
C ARG A 129 -10.66 7.02 -15.52
N GLU A 130 -11.10 6.86 -16.76
CA GLU A 130 -12.51 7.05 -17.14
C GLU A 130 -13.40 6.00 -16.45
N ALA A 131 -13.01 4.73 -16.54
CA ALA A 131 -13.70 3.64 -15.85
C ALA A 131 -13.65 3.78 -14.33
N LEU A 132 -12.53 4.29 -13.78
CA LEU A 132 -12.38 4.54 -12.34
C LEU A 132 -13.33 5.66 -11.87
N ILE A 133 -13.36 6.80 -12.56
CA ILE A 133 -14.21 7.94 -12.21
C ILE A 133 -15.68 7.56 -12.32
N GLU A 134 -16.04 6.85 -13.39
CA GLU A 134 -17.40 6.36 -13.59
C GLU A 134 -17.83 5.44 -12.43
N THR A 135 -17.02 4.42 -12.13
CA THR A 135 -17.34 3.44 -11.08
C THR A 135 -17.33 4.05 -9.69
N LEU A 136 -16.33 4.88 -9.36
CA LEU A 136 -16.12 5.38 -8.00
C LEU A 136 -16.92 6.64 -7.68
N TRP A 137 -17.28 7.45 -8.68
CA TRP A 137 -17.84 8.78 -8.45
C TRP A 137 -19.16 9.01 -9.17
N THR A 138 -19.27 8.64 -10.45
CA THR A 138 -20.42 9.01 -11.28
C THR A 138 -21.60 8.06 -11.13
N SER A 139 -21.34 6.76 -11.00
CA SER A 139 -22.38 5.72 -11.00
C SER A 139 -22.81 5.30 -9.59
N GLN A 140 -22.46 6.10 -8.56
CA GLN A 140 -22.87 5.85 -7.19
C GLN A 140 -24.32 6.33 -6.95
N PRO A 141 -25.17 5.57 -6.26
CA PRO A 141 -26.55 5.97 -6.00
C PRO A 141 -26.60 7.21 -5.10
N THR A 142 -27.38 8.22 -5.51
CA THR A 142 -27.57 9.45 -4.74
C THR A 142 -28.49 9.22 -3.55
N GLU A 143 -28.16 9.80 -2.40
CA GLU A 143 -29.03 9.80 -1.22
C GLU A 143 -30.31 10.61 -1.45
N SER A 144 -31.41 10.22 -0.79
CA SER A 144 -32.63 11.02 -0.79
C SER A 144 -32.46 12.30 0.05
N SER A 145 -33.17 13.38 -0.33
CA SER A 145 -33.05 14.71 0.30
C SER A 145 -33.18 14.71 1.85
N PRO A 146 -34.10 13.94 2.47
CA PRO A 146 -34.16 13.84 3.93
C PRO A 146 -32.98 13.08 4.55
N ALA A 147 -32.49 12.02 3.90
CA ALA A 147 -31.33 11.26 4.37
C ALA A 147 -30.05 12.12 4.32
N GLN A 148 -29.92 12.96 3.30
CA GLN A 148 -28.77 13.84 3.12
C GLN A 148 -28.61 14.85 4.27
N LYS A 149 -29.70 15.45 4.77
CA LYS A 149 -29.67 16.36 5.94
C LYS A 149 -29.22 15.64 7.21
N ARG A 150 -29.74 14.41 7.44
CA ARG A 150 -29.35 13.58 8.58
C ARG A 150 -27.87 13.20 8.52
N HIS A 151 -27.38 12.85 7.33
CA HIS A 151 -25.97 12.49 7.15
C HIS A 151 -25.04 13.69 7.28
N TRP A 152 -25.45 14.90 6.87
CA TRP A 152 -24.70 16.12 7.15
C TRP A 152 -24.53 16.38 8.65
N PHE A 153 -25.59 16.19 9.45
CA PHE A 153 -25.49 16.28 10.89
C PHE A 153 -24.54 15.22 11.48
N ALA A 154 -24.66 13.96 11.04
CA ALA A 154 -23.77 12.89 11.47
C ALA A 154 -22.29 13.17 11.10
N ARG A 155 -22.03 13.67 9.88
CA ARG A 155 -20.68 14.10 9.45
C ARG A 155 -20.13 15.19 10.35
N GLY A 156 -20.97 16.18 10.72
CA GLY A 156 -20.61 17.23 11.67
C GLY A 156 -20.23 16.68 13.04
N LEU A 157 -21.02 15.75 13.59
CA LEU A 157 -20.71 15.10 14.87
C LEU A 157 -19.41 14.30 14.82
N VAL A 158 -19.17 13.55 13.75
CA VAL A 158 -17.91 12.80 13.57
C VAL A 158 -16.72 13.76 13.52
N LEU A 159 -16.82 14.85 12.76
CA LEU A 159 -15.74 15.85 12.69
C LEU A 159 -15.50 16.52 14.05
N LEU A 160 -16.56 16.88 14.78
CA LEU A 160 -16.45 17.46 16.11
C LEU A 160 -15.81 16.48 17.11
N PHE A 161 -16.17 15.20 17.04
CA PHE A 161 -15.56 14.16 17.87
C PHE A 161 -14.05 14.02 17.58
N VAL A 162 -13.66 13.95 16.30
CA VAL A 162 -12.25 13.89 15.89
C VAL A 162 -11.47 15.13 16.32
N ILE A 163 -12.05 16.32 16.16
CA ILE A 163 -11.43 17.57 16.65
C ILE A 163 -11.32 17.55 18.17
N GLY A 164 -12.34 17.04 18.87
CA GLY A 164 -12.34 16.87 20.31
C GLY A 164 -11.18 15.99 20.80
N GLU A 165 -10.96 14.84 20.17
CA GLU A 165 -9.82 13.95 20.46
C GLU A 165 -8.46 14.64 20.22
N ILE A 166 -8.33 15.38 19.12
CA ILE A 166 -7.10 16.13 18.82
C ILE A 166 -6.85 17.20 19.89
N VAL A 167 -7.86 18.00 20.22
CA VAL A 167 -7.74 19.09 21.21
C VAL A 167 -7.48 18.51 22.60
N PHE A 168 -8.22 17.47 22.99
CA PHE A 168 -8.01 16.77 24.26
C PHE A 168 -6.58 16.23 24.37
N GLY A 169 -6.07 15.59 23.32
CA GLY A 169 -4.69 15.13 23.25
C GLY A 169 -3.66 16.26 23.38
N THR A 170 -3.91 17.42 22.77
CA THR A 170 -3.00 18.58 22.89
C THR A 170 -3.06 19.29 24.24
N VAL A 171 -4.20 19.28 24.92
CA VAL A 171 -4.40 19.96 26.22
C VAL A 171 -3.96 19.07 27.39
N MET A 172 -4.16 17.75 27.28
CA MET A 172 -3.76 16.76 28.30
C MET A 172 -2.37 16.16 28.03
N GLY A 173 -1.79 16.40 26.84
CA GLY A 173 -0.41 16.10 26.53
C GLY A 173 0.52 16.95 27.40
N HIS A 174 1.13 16.32 28.40
CA HIS A 174 1.97 16.95 29.40
C HIS A 174 3.11 17.82 28.82
N PRO A 175 3.52 18.88 29.55
CA PRO A 175 4.76 19.61 29.27
C PRO A 175 5.94 18.66 29.43
N HIS A 176 6.68 18.44 28.35
CA HIS A 176 8.02 17.87 28.41
C HIS A 176 9.03 18.92 28.89
#